data_AF-A0A7L4NSW3-F1
#
_entry.id   AF-A0A7L4NSW3-F1
#
_cell.length_a   1.000
_cell.length_b   1.000
_cell.length_c   1.000
_cell.angle_alpha   90.00
_cell.angle_beta   90.00
_cell.angle_gamma   90.00
#
_symmetry.space_group_name_H-M   'P 1'
#
loop_
_entity.id
_entity.type
_entity.pdbx_description
1 polymer ?
#
loop_
_entity_poly.entity_id
_entity_poly.type
_entity_poly.pdbx_seq_one_letter_code
_entity_poly.pdbx_strand_id
1 'polypeptide(L)'
;MVTEEELEAIGRTLVDEAQPLPARFRALFTLRNLGGRTAVDWISRAFGDSSALLKHELAYCLGQMQDEAAIPVLIRVLEDTGQEPMVRHEAGEALGAIGNPDVLDILKRYSEDPVVEVAETCQLAVRRLEWLQEHKQEPSTSPYLSVDPAPPAEETDVAKLRETLLDESCALFDRYRAMFALRNLGGKAAVLALAEG
;
A
#
# COMPACT_ATOMS: atom_id res chain seq x y z
N MET A 1 -11.72 -17.61 -18.79
CA MET A 1 -10.25 -17.44 -18.71
C MET A 1 -9.88 -16.40 -19.73
N VAL A 2 -9.14 -15.37 -19.33
CA VAL A 2 -8.58 -14.37 -20.24
C VAL A 2 -7.42 -15.01 -21.01
N THR A 3 -7.32 -14.76 -22.30
CA THR A 3 -6.21 -15.27 -23.13
C THR A 3 -4.95 -14.44 -22.93
N GLU A 4 -3.78 -15.00 -23.26
CA GLU A 4 -2.52 -14.25 -23.21
C GLU A 4 -2.56 -13.02 -24.12
N GLU A 5 -3.19 -13.14 -25.30
CA GLU A 5 -3.39 -12.05 -26.25
C GLU A 5 -4.27 -10.92 -25.69
N GLU A 6 -5.34 -11.27 -24.97
CA GLU A 6 -6.20 -10.30 -24.30
C GLU A 6 -5.44 -9.55 -23.19
N LEU A 7 -4.63 -10.26 -22.39
CA LEU A 7 -3.81 -9.66 -21.35
C LEU A 7 -2.76 -8.71 -21.94
N GLU A 8 -2.12 -9.10 -23.04
CA GLU A 8 -1.21 -8.21 -23.78
C GLU A 8 -1.91 -6.95 -24.30
N ALA A 9 -3.13 -7.07 -24.84
CA ALA A 9 -3.88 -5.91 -25.35
C ALA A 9 -4.23 -4.92 -24.22
N ILE A 10 -4.59 -5.42 -23.04
CA ILE A 10 -4.83 -4.60 -21.85
C ILE A 10 -3.52 -3.92 -21.42
N GLY A 11 -2.42 -4.66 -21.37
CA GLY A 11 -1.09 -4.13 -21.06
C GLY A 11 -0.63 -3.01 -22.00
N ARG A 12 -0.82 -3.19 -23.31
CA ARG A 12 -0.55 -2.16 -24.34
C ARG A 12 -1.38 -0.91 -24.11
N THR A 13 -2.65 -1.05 -23.73
CA THR A 13 -3.52 0.09 -23.40
C THR A 13 -2.99 0.87 -22.20
N LEU A 14 -2.45 0.19 -21.18
CA LEU A 14 -1.90 0.85 -19.99
C LEU A 14 -0.68 1.72 -20.32
N VAL A 15 0.24 1.22 -21.15
CA VAL A 15 1.52 1.92 -21.46
C VAL A 15 1.41 2.93 -22.60
N ASP A 16 0.30 2.96 -23.33
CA ASP A 16 0.09 3.88 -24.45
C ASP A 16 -0.32 5.27 -23.97
N GLU A 17 0.62 6.22 -23.97
CA GLU A 17 0.38 7.62 -23.60
C GLU A 17 -0.60 8.35 -24.54
N ALA A 18 -0.87 7.82 -25.74
CA ALA A 18 -1.91 8.36 -26.61
C ALA A 18 -3.33 7.99 -26.14
N GLN A 19 -3.48 6.99 -25.25
CA GLN A 19 -4.78 6.64 -24.68
C GLN A 19 -5.19 7.66 -23.61
N PRO A 20 -6.50 7.99 -23.54
CA PRO A 20 -7.02 8.79 -22.44
C PRO A 20 -6.74 8.15 -21.08
N LEU A 21 -6.35 8.96 -20.11
CA LEU A 21 -6.05 8.49 -18.75
C LEU A 21 -7.14 7.59 -18.13
N PRO A 22 -8.46 7.83 -18.33
CA PRO A 22 -9.50 6.91 -17.86
C PRO A 22 -9.42 5.49 -18.46
N ALA A 23 -9.01 5.35 -19.73
CA ALA A 23 -8.83 4.04 -20.35
C ALA A 23 -7.64 3.30 -19.76
N ARG A 24 -6.56 4.04 -19.47
CA ARG A 24 -5.34 3.52 -18.85
C ARG A 24 -5.58 3.05 -17.41
N PHE A 25 -6.34 3.81 -16.62
CA PHE A 25 -6.79 3.36 -15.29
C PHE A 25 -7.64 2.09 -15.35
N ARG A 26 -8.59 2.00 -16.31
CA ARG A 26 -9.36 0.75 -16.49
C ARG A 26 -8.45 -0.43 -16.82
N ALA A 27 -7.45 -0.23 -17.68
CA ALA A 27 -6.47 -1.26 -18.01
C ALA A 27 -5.67 -1.69 -16.78
N LEU A 28 -5.16 -0.73 -15.99
CA LEU A 28 -4.46 -0.98 -14.73
C LEU A 28 -5.29 -1.83 -13.76
N PHE A 29 -6.53 -1.41 -13.48
CA PHE A 29 -7.41 -2.15 -12.56
C PHE A 29 -7.79 -3.53 -13.08
N THR A 30 -7.88 -3.68 -14.41
CA THR A 30 -8.11 -4.99 -15.02
C THR A 30 -6.89 -5.90 -14.80
N LEU A 31 -5.66 -5.41 -15.07
CA LEU A 31 -4.42 -6.16 -14.82
C LEU A 31 -4.27 -6.56 -13.36
N ARG A 32 -4.53 -5.63 -12.43
CA ARG A 32 -4.54 -5.91 -10.98
C ARG A 32 -5.46 -7.08 -10.63
N ASN A 33 -6.69 -7.06 -11.14
CA ASN A 33 -7.68 -8.09 -10.85
C ASN A 33 -7.36 -9.44 -11.51
N LEU A 34 -6.66 -9.43 -12.66
CA LEU A 34 -6.22 -10.64 -13.33
C LEU A 34 -5.02 -11.29 -12.61
N GLY A 35 -4.14 -10.47 -12.04
CA GLY A 35 -3.01 -10.95 -11.27
C GLY A 35 -1.93 -11.63 -12.11
N GLY A 36 -0.91 -12.14 -11.41
CA GLY A 36 0.16 -12.95 -11.98
C GLY A 36 1.27 -12.16 -12.66
N ARG A 37 2.35 -12.89 -12.97
CA ARG A 37 3.63 -12.33 -13.41
C ARG A 37 3.51 -11.38 -14.61
N THR A 38 2.73 -11.75 -15.63
CA THR A 38 2.58 -10.92 -16.83
C THR A 38 1.85 -9.62 -16.54
N ALA A 39 0.87 -9.62 -15.63
CA ALA A 39 0.20 -8.40 -15.21
C ALA A 39 1.16 -7.48 -14.43
N VAL A 40 1.94 -8.05 -13.50
CA VAL A 40 3.00 -7.31 -12.78
C VAL A 40 3.99 -6.69 -13.75
N ASP A 41 4.44 -7.44 -14.76
CA ASP A 41 5.40 -6.94 -15.76
C ASP A 41 4.82 -5.77 -16.57
N TRP A 42 3.53 -5.82 -16.96
CA TRP A 42 2.87 -4.71 -17.67
C TRP A 42 2.71 -3.47 -16.80
N ILE A 43 2.28 -3.63 -15.55
CA ILE A 43 2.15 -2.51 -14.60
C ILE A 43 3.53 -1.89 -14.35
N SER A 44 4.57 -2.71 -14.19
CA SER A 44 5.96 -2.27 -13.96
C SER A 44 6.53 -1.42 -15.09
N ARG A 45 6.11 -1.65 -16.34
CA ARG A 45 6.56 -0.87 -17.52
C ARG A 45 6.01 0.56 -17.52
N ALA A 46 4.87 0.81 -16.87
CA ALA A 46 4.20 2.10 -16.89
C ALA A 46 4.80 3.13 -15.90
N PHE A 47 5.76 2.78 -15.06
CA PHE A 47 6.41 3.74 -14.13
C PHE A 47 7.24 4.82 -14.82
N GLY A 48 7.47 4.72 -16.13
CA GLY A 48 8.06 5.80 -16.93
C GLY A 48 7.08 6.92 -17.30
N ASP A 49 5.81 6.81 -16.93
CA ASP A 49 4.78 7.76 -17.31
C ASP A 49 4.96 9.15 -16.68
N SER A 50 4.53 10.19 -17.40
CA SER A 50 4.58 11.57 -16.92
C SER A 50 3.54 11.89 -15.83
N SER A 51 2.49 11.10 -15.70
CA SER A 51 1.44 11.28 -14.69
C SER A 51 1.86 10.69 -13.34
N ALA A 52 2.22 11.55 -12.38
CA ALA A 52 2.48 11.15 -11.00
C ALA A 52 1.30 10.38 -10.39
N LEU A 53 0.06 10.80 -10.69
CA LEU A 53 -1.16 10.11 -10.23
C LEU A 53 -1.27 8.68 -10.77
N LEU A 54 -0.92 8.46 -12.04
CA LEU A 54 -0.93 7.11 -12.59
C LEU A 54 0.16 6.28 -11.91
N LYS A 55 1.38 6.80 -11.80
CA LYS A 55 2.52 6.11 -11.17
C LYS A 55 2.23 5.69 -9.72
N HIS A 56 1.60 6.57 -8.94
CA HIS A 56 1.10 6.23 -7.62
C HIS A 56 0.14 5.03 -7.69
N GLU A 57 -0.89 5.08 -8.55
CA GLU A 57 -1.85 3.98 -8.66
C GLU A 57 -1.20 2.66 -9.14
N LEU A 58 -0.14 2.71 -9.94
CA LEU A 58 0.63 1.51 -10.31
C LEU A 58 1.22 0.84 -9.07
N ALA A 59 1.90 1.61 -8.21
CA ALA A 59 2.49 1.10 -6.97
C ALA A 59 1.41 0.56 -6.03
N TYR A 60 0.31 1.30 -5.85
CA TYR A 60 -0.85 0.87 -5.08
C TYR A 60 -1.39 -0.48 -5.56
N CYS A 61 -1.63 -0.61 -6.88
CA CYS A 61 -2.14 -1.85 -7.45
C CYS A 61 -1.18 -3.02 -7.25
N LEU A 62 0.14 -2.81 -7.40
CA LEU A 62 1.14 -3.84 -7.12
C LEU A 62 1.13 -4.27 -5.65
N GLY A 63 0.97 -3.32 -4.71
CA GLY A 63 0.81 -3.62 -3.29
C GLY A 63 -0.43 -4.47 -2.99
N GLN A 64 -1.57 -4.11 -3.57
CA GLN A 64 -2.84 -4.85 -3.42
C GLN A 64 -2.80 -6.25 -4.06
N MET A 65 -1.96 -6.46 -5.08
CA MET A 65 -1.76 -7.79 -5.68
C MET A 65 -0.97 -8.74 -4.77
N GLN A 66 -0.17 -8.19 -3.84
CA GLN A 66 0.70 -8.94 -2.93
C GLN A 66 1.61 -9.98 -3.64
N ASP A 67 1.93 -9.76 -4.92
CA ASP A 67 2.79 -10.64 -5.72
C ASP A 67 4.26 -10.19 -5.57
N GLU A 68 5.10 -11.05 -5.02
CA GLU A 68 6.53 -10.78 -4.79
C GLU A 68 7.30 -10.45 -6.07
N ALA A 69 6.78 -10.82 -7.25
CA ALA A 69 7.36 -10.40 -8.52
C ALA A 69 7.43 -8.87 -8.69
N ALA A 70 6.62 -8.11 -7.94
CA ALA A 70 6.62 -6.65 -7.95
C ALA A 70 7.75 -6.02 -7.11
N ILE A 71 8.35 -6.76 -6.18
CA ILE A 71 9.37 -6.23 -5.25
C ILE A 71 10.51 -5.51 -5.98
N PRO A 72 11.12 -6.06 -7.06
CA PRO A 72 12.24 -5.39 -7.72
C PRO A 72 11.88 -4.02 -8.31
N VAL A 73 10.67 -3.87 -8.87
CA VAL A 73 10.25 -2.58 -9.43
C VAL A 73 9.92 -1.57 -8.34
N LEU A 74 9.29 -2.01 -7.24
CA LEU A 74 8.92 -1.15 -6.12
C LEU A 74 10.16 -0.63 -5.39
N ILE A 75 11.18 -1.47 -5.18
CA ILE A 75 12.48 -1.02 -4.64
C ILE A 75 13.07 0.07 -5.54
N ARG A 76 13.14 -0.16 -6.85
CA ARG A 76 13.66 0.83 -7.80
C ARG A 76 12.91 2.17 -7.71
N VAL A 77 11.59 2.14 -7.57
CA VAL A 77 10.76 3.35 -7.47
C VAL A 77 10.97 4.07 -6.14
N LEU A 78 11.08 3.35 -5.03
CA LEU A 78 11.39 3.92 -3.71
C LEU A 78 12.75 4.62 -3.68
N GLU A 79 13.76 3.99 -4.32
CA GLU A 79 15.14 4.49 -4.37
C GLU A 79 15.33 5.70 -5.30
N ASP A 80 14.47 5.86 -6.31
CA ASP A 80 14.59 6.90 -7.32
C ASP A 80 14.15 8.27 -6.77
N THR A 81 15.11 9.07 -6.31
CA THR A 81 14.90 10.45 -5.85
C THR A 81 14.42 11.41 -6.95
N GLY A 82 14.41 10.97 -8.22
CA GLY A 82 13.78 11.69 -9.32
C GLY A 82 12.26 11.49 -9.41
N GLN A 83 11.70 10.47 -8.73
CA GLN A 83 10.25 10.30 -8.60
C GLN A 83 9.65 11.29 -7.61
N GLU A 84 8.38 11.58 -7.79
CA GLU A 84 7.63 12.43 -6.87
C GLU A 84 7.49 11.74 -5.51
N PRO A 85 7.53 12.48 -4.39
CA PRO A 85 7.28 11.97 -3.04
C PRO A 85 6.05 11.05 -2.95
N MET A 86 4.96 11.41 -3.63
CA MET A 86 3.73 10.61 -3.68
C MET A 86 3.92 9.20 -4.25
N VAL A 87 4.77 9.06 -5.27
CA VAL A 87 5.02 7.76 -5.91
C VAL A 87 5.97 6.93 -5.04
N ARG A 88 6.96 7.58 -4.43
CA ARG A 88 7.94 6.93 -3.55
C ARG A 88 7.29 6.40 -2.26
N HIS A 89 6.40 7.16 -1.62
CA HIS A 89 5.69 6.65 -0.44
C HIS A 89 4.86 5.42 -0.80
N GLU A 90 4.13 5.47 -1.91
CA GLU A 90 3.25 4.38 -2.31
C GLU A 90 4.05 3.11 -2.64
N ALA A 91 5.27 3.26 -3.19
CA ALA A 91 6.17 2.13 -3.36
C ALA A 91 6.62 1.51 -2.02
N GLY A 92 6.91 2.34 -1.00
CA GLY A 92 7.20 1.88 0.36
C GLY A 92 6.01 1.17 1.01
N GLU A 93 4.80 1.71 0.84
CA GLU A 93 3.55 1.11 1.34
C GLU A 93 3.30 -0.24 0.67
N ALA A 94 3.43 -0.31 -0.66
CA ALA A 94 3.25 -1.52 -1.44
C ALA A 94 4.23 -2.64 -1.02
N LEU A 95 5.50 -2.31 -0.75
CA LEU A 95 6.47 -3.26 -0.18
C LEU A 95 6.01 -3.79 1.18
N GLY A 96 5.51 -2.90 2.04
CA GLY A 96 4.90 -3.27 3.32
C GLY A 96 3.68 -4.17 3.16
N ALA A 97 2.81 -3.89 2.19
CA ALA A 97 1.59 -4.63 1.88
C ALA A 97 1.86 -6.04 1.34
N ILE A 98 2.88 -6.21 0.49
CA ILE A 98 3.34 -7.52 -0.01
C ILE A 98 3.73 -8.43 1.15
N GLY A 99 4.36 -7.89 2.20
CA GLY A 99 4.59 -8.66 3.43
C GLY A 99 5.83 -9.55 3.41
N ASN A 100 6.67 -9.49 2.38
CA ASN A 100 7.90 -10.29 2.31
C ASN A 100 8.98 -9.66 3.22
N PRO A 101 9.56 -10.41 4.19
CA PRO A 101 10.54 -9.86 5.14
C PRO A 101 11.89 -9.49 4.52
N ASP A 102 12.23 -9.96 3.31
CA ASP A 102 13.51 -9.66 2.64
C ASP A 102 13.63 -8.17 2.27
N VAL A 103 12.53 -7.43 2.28
CA VAL A 103 12.51 -5.97 2.03
C VAL A 103 12.70 -5.14 3.32
N LEU A 104 12.88 -5.77 4.49
CA LEU A 104 13.06 -5.05 5.75
C LEU A 104 14.27 -4.11 5.74
N ASP A 105 15.41 -4.56 5.20
CA ASP A 105 16.63 -3.75 5.19
C ASP A 105 16.49 -2.48 4.36
N ILE A 106 15.79 -2.57 3.22
CA ILE A 106 15.54 -1.40 2.37
C ILE A 106 14.53 -0.46 3.00
N LEU A 107 13.45 -0.97 3.60
CA LEU A 107 12.48 -0.14 4.31
C LEU A 107 13.11 0.55 5.54
N LYS A 108 13.98 -0.13 6.30
CA LYS A 108 14.74 0.47 7.41
C LYS A 108 15.73 1.54 6.97
N ARG A 109 16.24 1.46 5.74
CA ARG A 109 17.04 2.55 5.18
C ARG A 109 16.18 3.79 4.89
N TYR A 110 15.01 3.58 4.29
CA TYR A 110 14.12 4.66 3.89
C TYR A 110 13.17 5.14 4.99
N SER A 111 13.16 4.51 6.17
CA SER A 111 12.49 5.04 7.37
C SER A 111 13.11 6.32 7.91
N GLU A 112 14.31 6.66 7.44
CA GLU A 112 15.06 7.89 7.75
C GLU A 112 15.17 8.81 6.51
N ASP A 113 14.31 8.64 5.50
CA ASP A 113 14.32 9.48 4.30
C ASP A 113 14.05 10.96 4.66
N PRO A 114 14.71 11.93 4.00
CA PRO A 114 14.44 13.34 4.25
C PRO A 114 13.02 13.78 3.86
N VAL A 115 12.32 13.02 3.01
CA VAL A 115 10.92 13.24 2.67
C VAL A 115 10.05 12.52 3.69
N VAL A 116 9.35 13.30 4.51
CA VAL A 116 8.57 12.81 5.66
C VAL A 116 7.57 11.73 5.25
N GLU A 117 6.87 11.91 4.14
CA GLU A 117 5.87 10.97 3.64
C GLU A 117 6.49 9.60 3.30
N VAL A 118 7.73 9.58 2.80
CA VAL A 118 8.45 8.34 2.49
C VAL A 118 8.94 7.68 3.79
N ALA A 119 9.49 8.49 4.69
CA ALA A 119 9.98 8.04 5.99
C ALA A 119 8.88 7.39 6.83
N GLU A 120 7.76 8.09 7.04
CA GLU A 120 6.63 7.63 7.85
C GLU A 120 6.01 6.34 7.30
N THR A 121 5.82 6.26 5.99
CA THR A 121 5.30 5.05 5.35
C THR A 121 6.27 3.88 5.47
N CYS A 122 7.58 4.11 5.32
CA CYS A 122 8.58 3.06 5.53
C CYS A 122 8.64 2.62 7.00
N GLN A 123 8.50 3.54 7.96
CA GLN A 123 8.39 3.20 9.39
C GLN A 123 7.16 2.32 9.64
N LEU A 124 5.99 2.66 9.09
CA LEU A 124 4.79 1.83 9.17
C LEU A 124 5.01 0.44 8.57
N ALA A 125 5.60 0.36 7.38
CA ALA A 125 5.87 -0.89 6.69
C ALA A 125 6.85 -1.78 7.47
N VAL A 126 7.93 -1.21 8.05
CA VAL A 126 8.85 -1.93 8.93
C VAL A 126 8.10 -2.51 10.13
N ARG A 127 7.32 -1.69 10.84
CA ARG A 127 6.58 -2.13 12.03
C ARG A 127 5.54 -3.19 11.69
N ARG A 128 4.90 -3.10 10.54
CA ARG A 128 3.98 -4.12 10.03
C ARG A 128 4.68 -5.45 9.81
N LEU A 129 5.82 -5.46 9.13
CA LEU A 129 6.59 -6.67 8.83
C LEU A 129 7.14 -7.31 10.12
N GLU A 130 7.68 -6.52 11.03
CA GLU A 130 8.15 -6.99 12.34
C GLU A 130 6.99 -7.60 13.14
N TRP A 131 5.82 -6.94 13.16
CA TRP A 131 4.63 -7.47 13.81
C TRP A 131 4.20 -8.83 13.22
N LEU A 132 4.20 -8.99 11.89
CA LEU A 132 3.86 -10.26 11.22
C LEU A 132 4.86 -11.38 11.55
N GLN A 133 6.14 -11.06 11.72
CA GLN A 133 7.15 -12.04 12.13
C GLN A 133 6.92 -12.54 13.57
N GLU A 134 6.51 -11.65 14.46
CA GLU A 134 6.18 -11.96 15.86
C GLU A 134 4.85 -12.72 15.99
N HIS A 135 3.87 -12.38 15.15
CA HIS A 135 2.50 -12.92 15.19
C HIS A 135 2.27 -13.86 14.00
N LYS A 136 2.83 -15.07 14.08
CA LYS A 136 2.74 -16.11 13.04
C LYS A 136 1.33 -16.61 12.70
N GLN A 137 0.31 -16.16 13.43
CA GLN A 137 -1.09 -16.38 13.06
C GLN A 137 -1.50 -15.27 12.10
N GLU A 138 -2.13 -15.63 10.99
CA GLU A 138 -2.66 -14.63 10.06
C GLU A 138 -3.51 -13.62 10.85
N PRO A 139 -3.23 -12.30 10.73
CA PRO A 139 -4.08 -11.30 11.35
C PRO A 139 -5.53 -11.56 10.91
N SER A 140 -6.49 -11.39 11.83
CA SER A 140 -7.90 -11.55 11.47
C SER A 140 -8.16 -10.72 10.21
N THR A 141 -8.64 -11.35 9.15
CA THR A 141 -8.88 -10.65 7.89
C THR A 141 -9.78 -9.46 8.15
N SER A 142 -9.40 -8.30 7.59
CA SER A 142 -10.19 -7.08 7.70
C SER A 142 -11.64 -7.38 7.27
N PRO A 143 -12.67 -6.95 8.04
CA PRO A 143 -14.06 -7.08 7.64
C PRO A 143 -14.38 -6.45 6.27
N TYR A 144 -13.46 -5.62 5.76
CA TYR A 144 -13.56 -4.88 4.50
C TYR A 144 -12.64 -5.42 3.40
N LEU A 145 -11.98 -6.57 3.62
CA LEU A 145 -11.06 -7.20 2.66
C LEU A 145 -9.92 -6.26 2.19
N SER A 146 -9.52 -5.33 3.05
CA SER A 146 -8.41 -4.41 2.82
C SER A 146 -7.09 -5.00 3.29
N VAL A 147 -6.01 -4.63 2.60
CA VAL A 147 -4.63 -4.81 3.09
C VAL A 147 -4.26 -3.59 3.92
N ASP A 148 -4.45 -3.68 5.23
CA ASP A 148 -4.19 -2.56 6.14
C ASP A 148 -2.67 -2.42 6.42
N PRO A 149 -2.14 -1.17 6.50
CA PRO A 149 -0.76 -0.90 6.89
C PRO A 149 -0.43 -1.28 8.34
N ALA A 150 -1.45 -1.44 9.19
CA ALA A 150 -1.29 -1.92 10.56
C ALA A 150 -2.48 -2.83 10.94
N PRO A 151 -2.27 -3.89 11.73
CA PRO A 151 -3.36 -4.70 12.26
C PRO A 151 -4.20 -3.88 13.24
N PRO A 152 -5.51 -4.13 13.40
CA PRO A 152 -6.30 -3.46 14.43
C PRO A 152 -5.72 -3.70 15.83
N ALA A 153 -5.86 -2.73 16.72
CA ALA A 153 -5.58 -2.91 18.14
C ALA A 153 -6.53 -3.95 18.76
N GLU A 154 -6.06 -4.68 19.79
CA GLU A 154 -6.91 -5.62 20.56
C GLU A 154 -7.88 -4.89 21.49
N GLU A 155 -7.62 -3.63 21.82
CA GLU A 155 -8.50 -2.79 22.63
C GLU A 155 -9.84 -2.56 21.90
N THR A 156 -10.93 -2.59 22.67
CA THR A 156 -12.31 -2.45 22.17
C THR A 156 -13.03 -1.25 22.79
N ASP A 157 -12.45 -0.61 23.81
CA ASP A 157 -12.95 0.63 24.39
C ASP A 157 -12.72 1.82 23.45
N VAL A 158 -13.82 2.36 22.91
CA VAL A 158 -13.81 3.48 21.98
C VAL A 158 -13.12 4.72 22.55
N ALA A 159 -13.25 5.00 23.85
CA ALA A 159 -12.65 6.19 24.45
C ALA A 159 -11.12 6.08 24.47
N LYS A 160 -10.57 4.92 24.84
CA LYS A 160 -9.12 4.68 24.83
C LYS A 160 -8.53 4.63 23.43
N LEU A 161 -9.26 4.01 22.48
CA LEU A 161 -8.86 4.00 21.08
C LEU A 161 -8.83 5.43 20.50
N ARG A 162 -9.82 6.25 20.84
CA ARG A 162 -9.84 7.68 20.48
C ARG A 162 -8.66 8.43 21.08
N GLU A 163 -8.37 8.23 22.37
CA GLU A 163 -7.19 8.84 23.01
C GLU A 163 -5.90 8.48 22.27
N THR A 164 -5.71 7.21 21.93
CA THR A 164 -4.55 6.75 21.17
C THR A 164 -4.49 7.36 19.76
N LEU A 165 -5.62 7.41 19.04
CA LEU A 165 -5.70 7.96 17.68
C LEU A 165 -5.26 9.44 17.63
N LEU A 166 -5.69 10.22 18.62
CA LEU A 166 -5.48 11.66 18.71
C LEU A 166 -4.15 12.07 19.36
N ASP A 167 -3.41 11.12 19.95
CA ASP A 167 -2.14 11.40 20.60
C ASP A 167 -1.00 11.45 19.56
N GLU A 168 -0.62 12.66 19.15
CA GLU A 168 0.49 12.90 18.21
C GLU A 168 1.87 12.47 18.77
N SER A 169 1.98 12.17 20.07
CA SER A 169 3.20 11.62 20.66
C SER A 169 3.30 10.10 20.50
N CYS A 170 2.19 9.41 20.19
CA CYS A 170 2.19 7.99 19.86
C CYS A 170 2.83 7.74 18.50
N ALA A 171 3.48 6.58 18.34
CA ALA A 171 3.97 6.15 17.04
C ALA A 171 2.82 6.04 16.04
N LEU A 172 3.08 6.41 14.78
CA LEU A 172 2.08 6.37 13.71
C LEU A 172 1.44 4.98 13.57
N PHE A 173 2.23 3.93 13.77
CA PHE A 173 1.74 2.54 13.78
C PHE A 173 0.63 2.33 14.82
N ASP A 174 0.83 2.75 16.07
CA ASP A 174 -0.16 2.56 17.14
C ASP A 174 -1.44 3.38 16.90
N ARG A 175 -1.30 4.60 16.36
CA ARG A 175 -2.43 5.42 15.92
C ARG A 175 -3.24 4.74 14.82
N TYR A 176 -2.56 4.11 13.85
CA TYR A 176 -3.20 3.33 12.78
C TYR A 176 -3.90 2.09 13.32
N ARG A 177 -3.28 1.36 14.27
CA ARG A 177 -3.93 0.22 14.92
C ARG A 177 -5.23 0.65 15.62
N ALA A 178 -5.23 1.80 16.29
CA ALA A 178 -6.42 2.36 16.92
C ALA A 178 -7.49 2.77 15.89
N MET A 179 -7.08 3.43 14.80
CA MET A 179 -7.96 3.78 13.68
C MET A 179 -8.65 2.54 13.09
N PHE A 180 -7.90 1.47 12.81
CA PHE A 180 -8.47 0.25 12.23
C PHE A 180 -9.33 -0.52 13.23
N ALA A 181 -9.01 -0.50 14.52
CA ALA A 181 -9.90 -1.04 15.55
C ALA A 181 -11.23 -0.27 15.61
N LEU A 182 -11.21 1.07 15.59
CA LEU A 182 -12.41 1.90 15.54
C LEU A 182 -13.25 1.64 14.27
N ARG A 183 -12.59 1.56 13.10
CA ARG A 183 -13.24 1.21 11.83
C ARG A 183 -13.96 -0.13 11.94
N ASN A 184 -13.29 -1.14 12.49
CA ASN A 184 -13.81 -2.50 12.59
C ASN A 184 -14.93 -2.63 13.64
N LEU A 185 -14.87 -1.88 14.74
CA LEU A 185 -15.94 -1.82 15.75
C LEU A 185 -17.22 -1.20 15.18
N GLY A 186 -17.07 -0.12 14.40
CA GLY A 186 -18.19 0.62 13.84
C GLY A 186 -19.14 1.21 14.89
N GLY A 187 -20.36 1.56 14.46
CA GLY A 187 -21.34 2.21 15.32
C GLY A 187 -21.07 3.69 15.57
N LYS A 188 -22.05 4.39 16.15
CA LYS A 188 -22.04 5.85 16.27
C LYS A 188 -20.82 6.38 17.03
N ALA A 189 -20.44 5.73 18.13
CA ALA A 189 -19.35 6.19 18.97
C ALA A 189 -17.99 6.09 18.24
N ALA A 190 -17.71 4.96 17.58
CA ALA A 190 -16.44 4.78 16.86
C ALA A 190 -16.34 5.70 15.63
N VAL A 191 -17.45 5.90 14.91
CA VAL A 191 -17.49 6.84 13.77
C VAL A 191 -17.23 8.28 14.23
N LEU A 192 -17.79 8.70 15.37
CA LEU A 192 -17.51 10.03 15.92
C LEU A 192 -16.03 10.17 16.34
N ALA A 193 -15.46 9.15 16.98
CA ALA A 193 -14.05 9.15 17.35
C ALA A 193 -13.12 9.27 16.12
N LEU A 194 -13.43 8.54 15.03
CA LEU A 194 -12.68 8.63 13.77
C LEU A 194 -12.77 10.01 13.12
N ALA A 195 -13.90 10.71 13.26
CA ALA A 195 -14.11 12.02 12.68
C ALA A 195 -13.38 13.16 13.43
N GLU A 196 -12.80 12.87 14.59
CA GLU A 196 -12.03 13.84 15.38
C GLU A 196 -10.52 13.79 15.11
N GLY A 197 -10.03 12.71 14.46
CA GLY A 197 -8.62 12.50 14.16
C GLY A 197 -8.20 12.88 12.75
#